data_AF-A0A0G1P651-F1
#
_entry.id   AF-A0A0G1P651-F1
#
_cell.length_a   1.000
_cell.length_b   1.000
_cell.length_c   1.000
_cell.angle_alpha   90.00
_cell.angle_beta   90.00
_cell.angle_gamma   90.00
#
_symmetry.space_group_name_H-M   'P 1'
#
loop_
_entity.id
_entity.type
_entity.pdbx_description
1 polymer ?
#
loop_
_entity_poly.entity_id
_entity_poly.type
_entity_poly.pdbx_seq_one_letter_code
_entity_poly.pdbx_strand_id
1 'polypeptide(L)'
;MKKYRFGASFGDFVVTEMKEYKSRRVEGQESARDYRRGWVVWLAILAAMGALVVRLGALQLFEGGEYRILADENRIKKIRLAAERGKILDRNEQDVRTLGEAAAHVVGYVAEVNEEEVGLLRDAGQKYELGSQIGRTGIEQQYEDKLRGRDGGRLVEVNPNQEVVRELGHQEPQAGSDVTLTLEAGLQQTAFAALGRKRGAVIVSNPKTGEILALVSSPAFNPHQVTASSEFFNRAIGGIYPPGSTFKIVTTVAALESGKADGNFTYEDTGVINIGKFAYTNWYFTQYGRTEGVVGWEKALARSVDTFFYKVGELTGAET
;
A
#
# COMPACT_ATOMS: atom_id res chain seq x y z
N MET A 1 51.13 23.86 -5.12
CA MET A 1 51.16 22.46 -4.64
C MET A 1 51.87 22.42 -3.29
N LYS A 2 51.13 22.21 -2.20
CA LYS A 2 51.67 22.10 -0.83
C LYS A 2 52.26 20.70 -0.63
N LYS A 3 53.58 20.60 -0.43
CA LYS A 3 54.26 19.36 -0.01
C LYS A 3 54.12 19.20 1.50
N TYR A 4 53.49 18.10 1.91
CA TYR A 4 53.47 17.65 3.31
C TYR A 4 54.90 17.29 3.76
N ARG A 5 55.32 17.79 4.93
CA ARG A 5 56.54 17.34 5.63
C ARG A 5 56.14 16.18 6.55
N PHE A 6 56.85 15.06 6.47
CA PHE A 6 56.69 13.94 7.39
C PHE A 6 57.02 14.39 8.82
N GLY A 7 56.14 14.03 9.75
CA GLY A 7 56.31 14.26 11.19
C GLY A 7 57.45 13.41 11.77
N ALA A 8 58.03 13.89 12.86
CA ALA A 8 59.13 13.27 13.58
C ALA A 8 58.85 11.80 13.91
N SER A 9 59.84 10.95 13.66
CA SER A 9 59.79 9.54 14.04
C SER A 9 60.07 9.40 15.54
N PHE A 10 59.49 8.38 16.16
CA PHE A 10 59.53 8.10 17.60
C PHE A 10 60.95 8.01 18.22
N GLY A 11 62.00 7.95 17.39
CA GLY A 11 63.41 7.91 17.84
C GLY A 11 63.99 9.26 18.30
N ASP A 12 63.34 10.39 18.00
CA ASP A 12 63.90 11.73 18.30
C ASP A 12 63.68 12.20 19.75
N PHE A 13 62.95 11.44 20.58
CA PHE A 13 62.62 11.82 21.96
C PHE A 13 63.44 11.10 23.04
N VAL A 14 64.44 10.32 22.67
CA VAL A 14 65.34 9.67 23.65
C VAL A 14 66.67 10.41 23.68
N VAL A 15 66.67 11.57 24.34
CA VAL A 15 67.89 12.23 24.82
C VAL A 15 68.07 11.82 26.27
N THR A 16 68.96 10.86 26.52
CA THR A 16 69.38 10.51 27.87
C THR A 16 70.64 11.32 28.19
N GLU A 17 70.53 12.22 29.16
CA GLU A 17 71.65 12.97 29.72
C GLU A 17 72.77 12.02 30.17
N MET A 18 73.98 12.22 29.63
CA MET A 18 75.19 11.56 30.10
C MET A 18 75.63 12.23 31.41
N LYS A 19 75.26 11.63 32.56
CA LYS A 19 75.90 11.92 33.84
C LYS A 19 77.24 11.19 33.92
N GLU A 20 78.33 11.95 33.98
CA GLU A 20 79.67 11.46 34.34
C GLU A 20 79.62 10.80 35.72
N TYR A 21 79.79 9.49 35.76
CA TYR A 21 79.92 8.73 37.00
C TYR A 21 81.41 8.55 37.33
N LYS A 22 81.85 9.16 38.44
CA LYS A 22 83.18 8.98 39.01
C LYS A 22 83.48 7.50 39.22
N SER A 23 84.60 7.05 38.64
CA SER A 23 85.15 5.72 38.84
C SER A 23 85.61 5.53 40.28
N ARG A 24 84.82 4.79 41.07
CA ARG A 24 85.28 4.20 42.34
C ARG A 24 85.82 2.81 42.01
N ARG A 25 87.14 2.63 42.10
CA ARG A 25 87.78 1.31 42.07
C ARG A 25 87.18 0.47 43.19
N VAL A 26 86.46 -0.58 42.81
CA VAL A 26 86.12 -1.70 43.68
C VAL A 26 86.84 -2.90 43.09
N GLU A 27 87.95 -3.27 43.73
CA GLU A 27 88.60 -4.55 43.52
C GLU A 27 87.66 -5.68 43.96
N GLY A 28 87.66 -6.76 43.17
CA GLY A 28 87.26 -8.08 43.66
C GLY A 28 85.76 -8.35 43.68
N GLN A 29 85.22 -8.80 42.55
CA GLN A 29 84.73 -10.17 42.37
C GLN A 29 84.06 -10.24 40.98
N GLU A 30 84.70 -10.92 40.05
CA GLU A 30 84.05 -11.39 38.82
C GLU A 30 82.93 -12.37 39.20
N SER A 31 81.74 -11.84 39.48
CA SER A 31 80.51 -12.59 39.34
C SER A 31 80.30 -12.74 37.84
N ALA A 32 80.78 -13.87 37.30
CA ALA A 32 80.36 -14.37 36.01
C ALA A 32 78.83 -14.33 35.99
N ARG A 33 78.24 -13.32 35.34
CA ARG A 33 76.81 -13.31 35.06
C ARG A 33 76.55 -14.60 34.30
N ASP A 34 75.78 -15.47 34.94
CA ASP A 34 75.58 -16.85 34.54
C ASP A 34 74.79 -16.89 33.23
N TYR A 35 75.46 -16.64 32.09
CA TYR A 35 74.96 -16.92 30.74
C TYR A 35 74.56 -18.39 30.58
N ARG A 36 74.96 -19.23 31.54
CA ARG A 36 74.51 -20.62 31.71
C ARG A 36 73.04 -20.75 32.11
N ARG A 37 72.23 -19.68 32.15
CA ARG A 37 70.77 -19.78 32.33
C ARG A 37 69.94 -19.05 31.26
N GLY A 38 70.56 -18.31 30.34
CA GLY A 38 69.86 -17.67 29.22
C GLY A 38 69.23 -18.67 28.26
N TRP A 39 69.83 -19.86 28.13
CA TRP A 39 69.28 -20.98 27.37
C TRP A 39 67.95 -21.50 27.94
N VAL A 40 67.70 -21.32 29.24
CA VAL A 40 66.43 -21.73 29.88
C VAL A 40 65.28 -20.83 29.44
N VAL A 41 65.53 -19.53 29.30
CA VAL A 41 64.53 -18.57 28.77
C VAL A 41 64.26 -18.84 27.29
N TRP A 42 65.32 -19.08 26.50
CA TRP A 42 65.16 -19.48 25.10
C TRP A 42 64.43 -20.81 24.93
N LEU A 43 64.67 -21.79 25.79
CA LEU A 43 63.91 -23.04 25.82
C LEU A 43 62.45 -22.82 26.21
N ALA A 44 62.16 -21.94 27.16
CA ALA A 44 60.80 -21.62 27.54
C ALA A 44 60.05 -20.94 26.38
N ILE A 45 60.70 -20.03 25.65
CA ILE A 45 60.14 -19.39 24.45
C ILE A 45 59.93 -20.42 23.34
N LEU A 46 60.91 -21.29 23.07
CA LEU A 46 60.80 -22.37 22.08
C LEU A 46 59.69 -23.35 22.43
N ALA A 47 59.54 -23.71 23.72
CA ALA A 47 58.48 -24.56 24.19
C ALA A 47 57.11 -23.90 24.05
N ALA A 48 56.98 -22.61 24.37
CA ALA A 48 55.75 -21.85 24.19
C ALA A 48 55.38 -21.72 22.69
N MET A 49 56.35 -21.43 21.84
CA MET A 49 56.16 -21.35 20.39
C MET A 49 55.80 -22.73 19.81
N GLY A 50 56.47 -23.79 20.29
CA GLY A 50 56.16 -25.17 19.94
C GLY A 50 54.76 -25.57 20.37
N ALA A 51 54.32 -25.19 21.56
CA ALA A 51 52.96 -25.42 22.03
C ALA A 51 51.92 -24.69 21.16
N LEU A 52 52.20 -23.46 20.72
CA LEU A 52 51.35 -22.74 19.78
C LEU A 52 51.30 -23.41 18.40
N VAL A 53 52.43 -23.88 17.88
CA VAL A 53 52.49 -24.62 16.61
C VAL A 53 51.75 -25.96 16.70
N VAL A 54 51.91 -26.68 17.82
CA VAL A 54 51.17 -27.92 18.08
C VAL A 54 49.68 -27.63 18.22
N ARG A 55 49.28 -26.55 18.89
CA ARG A 55 47.88 -26.14 19.01
C ARG A 55 47.30 -25.75 17.65
N LEU A 56 48.06 -25.01 16.84
CA LEU A 56 47.66 -24.62 15.48
C LEU A 56 47.52 -25.85 14.57
N GLY A 57 48.50 -26.75 14.62
CA GLY A 57 48.47 -28.02 13.90
C GLY A 57 47.32 -28.91 14.36
N ALA A 58 47.03 -28.96 15.66
CA ALA A 58 45.90 -29.69 16.20
C ALA A 58 44.56 -29.11 15.72
N LEU A 59 44.41 -27.78 15.73
CA LEU A 59 43.23 -27.11 15.18
C LEU A 59 43.07 -27.38 13.68
N GLN A 60 44.16 -27.39 12.91
CA GLN A 60 44.13 -27.63 11.47
C GLN A 60 43.92 -29.12 11.09
N LEU A 61 44.48 -30.06 11.86
CA LEU A 61 44.41 -31.50 11.57
C LEU A 61 43.15 -32.16 12.13
N PHE A 62 42.70 -31.76 13.32
CA PHE A 62 41.54 -32.39 13.97
C PHE A 62 40.23 -31.64 13.72
N GLU A 63 40.24 -30.30 13.79
CA GLU A 63 39.01 -29.49 13.62
C GLU A 63 38.93 -28.81 12.22
N GLY A 64 39.99 -28.90 11.41
CA GLY A 64 40.08 -28.18 10.13
C GLY A 64 39.07 -28.67 9.08
N GLY A 65 38.68 -29.94 9.10
CA GLY A 65 37.63 -30.46 8.22
C GLY A 65 36.25 -29.87 8.55
N GLU A 66 35.94 -29.76 9.84
CA GLU A 66 34.65 -29.26 10.33
C GLU A 66 34.51 -27.75 10.10
N TYR A 67 35.54 -26.95 10.42
CA TYR A 67 35.52 -25.51 10.13
C TYR A 67 35.57 -25.20 8.64
N ARG A 68 36.21 -26.05 7.81
CA ARG A 68 36.22 -25.86 6.35
C ARG A 68 34.85 -26.18 5.74
N ILE A 69 34.14 -27.21 6.20
CA ILE A 69 32.77 -27.49 5.76
C ILE A 69 31.81 -26.39 6.22
N LEU A 70 31.94 -25.91 7.47
CA LEU A 70 31.17 -24.78 7.98
C LEU A 70 31.50 -23.45 7.27
N ALA A 71 32.70 -23.25 6.74
CA ALA A 71 33.07 -22.01 6.06
C ALA A 71 32.85 -22.04 4.53
N ASP A 72 33.10 -23.19 3.88
CA ASP A 72 33.05 -23.33 2.42
C ASP A 72 31.61 -23.53 1.91
N GLU A 73 30.71 -24.09 2.72
CA GLU A 73 29.35 -24.41 2.28
C GLU A 73 28.25 -23.58 2.96
N ASN A 74 28.60 -22.79 3.97
CA ASN A 74 27.64 -21.84 4.54
C ASN A 74 27.36 -20.73 3.52
N ARG A 75 26.08 -20.47 3.29
CA ARG A 75 25.62 -19.43 2.36
C ARG A 75 24.83 -18.37 3.11
N ILE A 76 24.96 -17.13 2.65
CA ILE A 76 24.11 -16.04 3.12
C ILE A 76 22.76 -16.13 2.40
N LYS A 77 21.68 -16.20 3.17
CA LYS A 77 20.30 -16.18 2.67
C LYS A 77 19.59 -14.95 3.22
N LYS A 78 18.98 -14.17 2.34
CA LYS A 78 18.05 -13.10 2.72
C LYS A 78 16.66 -13.71 2.85
N ILE A 79 16.09 -13.65 4.04
CA ILE A 79 14.69 -14.00 4.31
C ILE A 79 13.90 -12.71 4.36
N ARG A 80 12.94 -12.54 3.46
CA ARG A 80 12.02 -11.40 3.48
C ARG A 80 11.09 -11.52 4.70
N LEU A 81 10.90 -10.42 5.40
CA LEU A 81 9.86 -10.28 6.41
C LEU A 81 8.79 -9.35 5.84
N ALA A 82 7.67 -9.92 5.40
CA ALA A 82 6.59 -9.14 4.79
C ALA A 82 6.01 -8.16 5.81
N ALA A 83 5.77 -6.93 5.38
CA ALA A 83 5.06 -5.94 6.18
C ALA A 83 3.57 -6.29 6.28
N GLU A 84 3.00 -6.00 7.44
CA GLU A 84 1.55 -6.03 7.59
C GLU A 84 0.94 -4.90 6.75
N ARG A 85 0.00 -5.27 5.87
CA ARG A 85 -0.71 -4.31 5.05
C ARG A 85 -1.72 -3.54 5.91
N GLY A 86 -1.79 -2.23 5.72
CA GLY A 86 -2.73 -1.35 6.40
C GLY A 86 -4.19 -1.77 6.18
N LYS A 87 -5.04 -1.50 7.17
CA LYS A 87 -6.47 -1.76 7.16
C LYS A 87 -7.22 -0.70 6.37
N ILE A 88 -8.32 -1.10 5.75
CA ILE A 88 -9.27 -0.16 5.13
C ILE A 88 -10.48 -0.14 6.05
N LEU A 89 -10.64 0.94 6.79
CA LEU A 89 -11.64 1.09 7.84
C LEU A 89 -12.80 1.94 7.35
N ASP A 90 -14.00 1.64 7.83
CA ASP A 90 -15.17 2.48 7.68
C ASP A 90 -15.14 3.64 8.70
N ARG A 91 -16.13 4.53 8.67
CA ARG A 91 -16.21 5.68 9.59
C ARG A 91 -16.33 5.31 11.08
N ASN A 92 -16.64 4.05 11.38
CA ASN A 92 -16.81 3.49 12.72
C ASN A 92 -15.67 2.50 13.06
N GLU A 93 -14.54 2.57 12.35
CA GLU A 93 -13.35 1.73 12.55
C GLU A 93 -13.57 0.22 12.24
N GLN A 94 -14.60 -0.13 11.47
CA GLN A 94 -14.80 -1.50 11.00
C GLN A 94 -14.00 -1.76 9.72
N ASP A 95 -13.28 -2.88 9.65
CA ASP A 95 -12.56 -3.27 8.43
C ASP A 95 -13.54 -3.61 7.29
N VAL A 96 -13.54 -2.79 6.25
CA VAL A 96 -14.46 -2.87 5.11
C VAL A 96 -14.19 -4.11 4.24
N ARG A 97 -12.98 -4.68 4.29
CA ARG A 97 -12.65 -5.92 3.55
C ARG A 97 -13.51 -7.10 4.00
N THR A 98 -13.95 -7.09 5.25
CA THR A 98 -14.81 -8.15 5.83
C THR A 98 -16.18 -8.24 5.15
N LEU A 99 -16.60 -7.20 4.42
CA LEU A 99 -17.87 -7.16 3.69
C LEU A 99 -17.85 -7.96 2.38
N GLY A 100 -16.67 -8.43 1.93
CA GLY A 100 -16.53 -9.25 0.73
C GLY A 100 -17.12 -8.60 -0.52
N GLU A 101 -18.00 -9.33 -1.22
CA GLU A 101 -18.65 -8.87 -2.46
C GLU A 101 -19.35 -7.52 -2.33
N ALA A 102 -19.95 -7.23 -1.15
CA ALA A 102 -20.69 -6.01 -0.92
C ALA A 102 -19.82 -4.74 -1.05
N ALA A 103 -18.51 -4.86 -0.82
CA ALA A 103 -17.56 -3.75 -0.91
C ALA A 103 -16.50 -3.94 -2.01
N ALA A 104 -16.53 -5.05 -2.75
CA ALA A 104 -15.47 -5.43 -3.69
C ALA A 104 -15.16 -4.37 -4.75
N HIS A 105 -16.18 -3.69 -5.27
CA HIS A 105 -16.00 -2.63 -6.27
C HIS A 105 -15.45 -1.31 -5.71
N VAL A 106 -15.58 -1.09 -4.40
CA VAL A 106 -15.02 0.08 -3.71
C VAL A 106 -13.61 -0.23 -3.26
N VAL A 107 -13.47 -1.28 -2.45
CA VAL A 107 -12.20 -1.70 -1.87
C VAL A 107 -11.24 -2.16 -2.95
N GLY A 108 -11.72 -2.93 -3.92
CA GLY A 108 -10.89 -3.61 -4.91
C GLY A 108 -10.38 -4.94 -4.38
N TYR A 109 -9.29 -5.42 -4.99
CA TYR A 109 -8.61 -6.64 -4.59
C TYR A 109 -7.09 -6.48 -4.70
N VAL A 110 -6.39 -7.39 -4.03
CA VAL A 110 -4.94 -7.55 -4.14
C VAL A 110 -4.62 -8.81 -4.93
N ALA A 111 -3.53 -8.78 -5.69
CA ALA A 111 -3.00 -9.95 -6.37
C ALA A 111 -1.47 -9.93 -6.31
N GLU A 112 -0.84 -11.06 -6.63
CA GLU A 112 0.61 -11.09 -6.78
C GLU A 112 1.08 -10.18 -7.92
N VAL A 113 2.27 -9.62 -7.75
CA VAL A 113 2.94 -8.84 -8.79
C VAL A 113 3.34 -9.70 -9.98
N ASN A 114 3.24 -9.12 -11.18
CA ASN A 114 3.69 -9.76 -12.40
C ASN A 114 5.20 -9.57 -12.58
N GLU A 115 5.84 -10.38 -13.45
CA GLU A 115 7.29 -10.30 -13.69
C GLU A 115 7.76 -8.89 -14.12
N GLU A 116 6.94 -8.18 -14.90
CA GLU A 116 7.22 -6.82 -15.36
C GLU A 116 7.20 -5.78 -14.22
N GLU A 117 6.52 -6.09 -13.12
CA GLU A 117 6.39 -5.21 -11.95
C GLU A 117 7.48 -5.47 -10.91
N VAL A 118 8.14 -6.63 -10.98
CA VAL A 118 9.26 -6.98 -10.11
C VAL A 118 10.42 -6.02 -10.36
N GLY A 119 11.01 -5.51 -9.28
CA GLY A 119 12.10 -4.55 -9.36
C GLY A 119 11.69 -3.10 -9.65
N LEU A 120 10.40 -2.85 -9.94
CA LEU A 120 9.88 -1.49 -10.01
C LEU A 120 9.75 -0.89 -8.61
N LEU A 121 10.20 0.35 -8.49
CA LEU A 121 9.96 1.21 -7.34
C LEU A 121 8.63 1.93 -7.54
N ARG A 122 7.72 1.83 -6.56
CA ARG A 122 6.68 2.85 -6.37
C ARG A 122 7.16 3.91 -5.39
N ASP A 123 6.32 4.93 -5.17
CA ASP A 123 6.60 6.09 -4.31
C ASP A 123 7.00 5.71 -2.88
N ALA A 124 6.65 4.50 -2.41
CA ALA A 124 7.10 3.93 -1.15
C ALA A 124 8.62 3.67 -1.03
N GLY A 125 9.37 3.73 -2.14
CA GLY A 125 10.84 3.62 -2.17
C GLY A 125 11.38 2.19 -2.04
N GLN A 126 10.52 1.18 -2.05
CA GLN A 126 10.89 -0.24 -2.03
C GLN A 126 10.45 -0.96 -3.29
N LYS A 127 11.38 -1.72 -3.89
CA LYS A 127 11.11 -2.55 -5.07
C LYS A 127 10.11 -3.66 -4.75
N TYR A 128 9.28 -4.04 -5.72
CA TYR A 128 8.54 -5.28 -5.61
C TYR A 128 9.49 -6.48 -5.77
N GLU A 129 9.36 -7.46 -4.88
CA GLU A 129 10.03 -8.76 -4.98
C GLU A 129 9.01 -9.82 -5.44
N LEU A 130 9.47 -10.98 -5.91
CA LEU A 130 8.59 -12.10 -6.26
C LEU A 130 7.72 -12.50 -5.05
N GLY A 131 6.44 -12.82 -5.31
CA GLY A 131 5.45 -13.11 -4.27
C GLY A 131 4.95 -11.88 -3.49
N SER A 132 5.35 -10.66 -3.87
CA SER A 132 4.70 -9.46 -3.31
C SER A 132 3.25 -9.37 -3.76
N GLN A 133 2.38 -8.87 -2.89
CA GLN A 133 1.03 -8.49 -3.25
C GLN A 133 0.95 -7.01 -3.63
N ILE A 134 0.06 -6.68 -4.56
CA ILE A 134 -0.22 -5.32 -5.03
C ILE A 134 -1.73 -5.11 -5.15
N GLY A 135 -2.22 -3.93 -4.75
CA GLY A 135 -3.59 -3.49 -5.00
C GLY A 135 -3.85 -3.27 -6.49
N ARG A 136 -4.81 -4.02 -7.04
CA ARG A 136 -5.10 -4.03 -8.49
C ARG A 136 -6.18 -3.03 -8.90
N THR A 137 -7.15 -2.78 -8.03
CA THR A 137 -8.27 -1.86 -8.30
C THR A 137 -8.72 -1.14 -7.02
N GLY A 138 -9.64 -0.17 -7.17
CA GLY A 138 -10.32 0.46 -6.04
C GLY A 138 -9.38 1.18 -5.07
N ILE A 139 -9.79 1.21 -3.79
CA ILE A 139 -9.01 1.79 -2.69
C ILE A 139 -7.66 1.08 -2.51
N GLU A 140 -7.60 -0.23 -2.72
CA GLU A 140 -6.35 -1.00 -2.65
C GLU A 140 -5.29 -0.47 -3.62
N GLN A 141 -5.67 -0.15 -4.85
CA GLN A 141 -4.77 0.43 -5.85
C GLN A 141 -4.47 1.90 -5.58
N GLN A 142 -5.51 2.68 -5.26
CA GLN A 142 -5.40 4.12 -5.07
C GLN A 142 -4.49 4.49 -3.89
N TYR A 143 -4.52 3.68 -2.83
CA TYR A 143 -3.74 3.90 -1.61
C TYR A 143 -2.66 2.84 -1.39
N GLU A 144 -2.23 2.15 -2.46
CA GLU A 144 -1.20 1.10 -2.41
C GLU A 144 0.05 1.55 -1.63
N ASP A 145 0.54 2.77 -1.88
CA ASP A 145 1.76 3.29 -1.24
C ASP A 145 1.61 3.51 0.28
N LYS A 146 0.38 3.77 0.75
CA LYS A 146 0.09 3.88 2.18
C LYS A 146 -0.15 2.50 2.79
N LEU A 147 -0.94 1.67 2.11
CA LEU A 147 -1.39 0.38 2.61
C LEU A 147 -0.27 -0.68 2.63
N ARG A 148 0.65 -0.68 1.66
CA ARG A 148 1.64 -1.76 1.52
C ARG A 148 2.65 -1.84 2.68
N GLY A 149 2.99 -0.71 3.30
CA GLY A 149 4.07 -0.65 4.28
C GLY A 149 5.45 -0.87 3.63
N ARG A 150 6.44 -1.24 4.45
CA ARG A 150 7.81 -1.53 4.01
C ARG A 150 8.27 -2.86 4.57
N ASP A 151 8.54 -3.80 3.68
CA ASP A 151 9.03 -5.12 4.08
C ASP A 151 10.40 -5.00 4.72
N GLY A 152 10.58 -5.75 5.81
CA GLY A 152 11.85 -5.95 6.46
C GLY A 152 12.60 -7.13 5.88
N GLY A 153 13.62 -7.59 6.59
CA GLY A 153 14.34 -8.77 6.20
C GLY A 153 15.38 -9.20 7.20
N ARG A 154 15.68 -10.49 7.18
CA ARG A 154 16.78 -11.11 7.93
C ARG A 154 17.83 -11.60 6.95
N LEU A 155 19.07 -11.22 7.20
CA LEU A 155 20.23 -11.86 6.61
C LEU A 155 20.67 -12.97 7.55
N VAL A 156 20.54 -14.21 7.12
CA VAL A 156 20.97 -15.38 7.90
C VAL A 156 22.04 -16.14 7.15
N GLU A 157 23.03 -16.64 7.89
CA GLU A 157 23.96 -17.64 7.39
C GLU A 157 23.34 -19.01 7.59
N VAL A 158 23.21 -19.78 6.52
CA VAL A 158 22.65 -21.13 6.56
C VAL A 158 23.68 -22.17 6.14
N ASN A 159 23.64 -23.33 6.79
CA ASN A 159 24.48 -24.47 6.46
C ASN A 159 23.96 -25.21 5.21
N PRO A 160 24.67 -26.25 4.72
CA PRO A 160 24.23 -27.08 3.59
C PRO A 160 22.82 -27.67 3.76
N ASN A 161 22.45 -27.96 5.01
CA ASN A 161 21.14 -28.51 5.39
C ASN A 161 20.03 -27.44 5.47
N GLN A 162 20.32 -26.19 5.12
CA GLN A 162 19.44 -25.01 5.22
C GLN A 162 19.09 -24.56 6.63
N GLU A 163 19.79 -25.05 7.65
CA GLU A 163 19.59 -24.63 9.02
C GLU A 163 20.28 -23.30 9.25
N VAL A 164 19.62 -22.42 10.00
CA VAL A 164 20.16 -21.10 10.34
C VAL A 164 21.28 -21.28 11.37
N VAL A 165 22.51 -20.96 10.97
CA VAL A 165 23.70 -21.00 11.83
C VAL A 165 23.76 -19.72 12.68
N ARG A 166 23.57 -18.56 12.03
CA ARG A 166 23.52 -17.26 12.71
C ARG A 166 22.80 -16.21 11.88
N GLU A 167 22.30 -15.17 12.56
CA GLU A 167 21.77 -13.97 11.93
C GLU A 167 22.89 -12.92 11.79
N LEU A 168 23.09 -12.42 10.57
CA LEU A 168 24.10 -11.43 10.21
C LEU A 168 23.54 -10.00 10.18
N GLY A 169 22.21 -9.87 10.04
CA GLY A 169 21.55 -8.57 10.04
C GLY A 169 20.04 -8.73 10.03
N HIS A 170 19.36 -7.75 10.60
CA HIS A 170 17.91 -7.76 10.71
C HIS A 170 17.36 -6.35 10.56
N GLN A 171 16.26 -6.27 9.83
CA GLN A 171 15.48 -5.08 9.64
C GLN A 171 14.02 -5.45 9.90
N GLU A 172 13.44 -4.83 10.91
CA GLU A 172 12.02 -5.00 11.20
C GLU A 172 11.16 -4.45 10.06
N PRO A 173 10.10 -5.17 9.64
CA PRO A 173 9.12 -4.63 8.72
C PRO A 173 8.38 -3.45 9.34
N GLN A 174 7.99 -2.49 8.52
CA GLN A 174 7.14 -1.36 8.91
C GLN A 174 5.75 -1.59 8.33
N ALA A 175 4.75 -1.71 9.21
CA ALA A 175 3.36 -1.87 8.79
C ALA A 175 2.90 -0.70 7.91
N GLY A 176 1.99 -0.99 6.99
CA GLY A 176 1.27 0.02 6.22
C GLY A 176 0.39 0.88 7.11
N SER A 177 0.07 2.07 6.62
CA SER A 177 -0.88 2.97 7.27
C SER A 177 -2.31 2.60 6.92
N ASP A 178 -3.17 2.62 7.92
CA ASP A 178 -4.60 2.42 7.74
C ASP A 178 -5.24 3.59 6.98
N VAL A 179 -6.31 3.30 6.25
CA VAL A 179 -7.12 4.28 5.51
C VAL A 179 -8.54 4.21 6.02
N THR A 180 -9.04 5.32 6.59
CA THR A 180 -10.43 5.45 7.02
C THR A 180 -11.27 6.07 5.90
N LEU A 181 -12.35 5.40 5.53
CA LEU A 181 -13.33 5.84 4.54
C LEU A 181 -14.53 6.49 5.23
N THR A 182 -15.33 7.23 4.46
CA THR A 182 -16.62 7.76 4.92
C THR A 182 -17.75 6.72 4.89
N LEU A 183 -17.49 5.56 4.30
CA LEU A 183 -18.45 4.46 4.20
C LEU A 183 -18.91 4.03 5.58
N GLU A 184 -20.13 3.51 5.63
CA GLU A 184 -20.70 2.84 6.79
C GLU A 184 -21.00 1.39 6.42
N ALA A 185 -20.33 0.46 7.09
CA ALA A 185 -20.37 -0.96 6.73
C ALA A 185 -21.78 -1.55 6.76
N GLY A 186 -22.59 -1.18 7.77
CA GLY A 186 -23.98 -1.63 7.88
C GLY A 186 -24.85 -1.15 6.71
N LEU A 187 -24.67 0.11 6.29
CA LEU A 187 -25.42 0.69 5.18
C LEU A 187 -24.96 0.09 3.83
N GLN A 188 -23.66 -0.11 3.64
CA GLN A 188 -23.09 -0.78 2.48
C GLN A 188 -23.69 -2.18 2.30
N GLN A 189 -23.72 -2.97 3.37
CA GLN A 189 -24.28 -4.33 3.33
C GLN A 189 -25.79 -4.33 3.09
N THR A 190 -26.52 -3.40 3.71
CA THR A 190 -27.97 -3.24 3.49
C THR A 190 -28.28 -2.87 2.04
N ALA A 191 -27.54 -1.92 1.46
CA ALA A 191 -27.70 -1.50 0.07
C ALA A 191 -27.38 -2.64 -0.91
N PHE A 192 -26.34 -3.43 -0.64
CA PHE A 192 -26.00 -4.60 -1.45
C PHE A 192 -27.08 -5.69 -1.38
N ALA A 193 -27.56 -5.99 -0.17
CA ALA A 193 -28.64 -6.96 0.02
C ALA A 193 -29.93 -6.52 -0.69
N ALA A 194 -30.25 -5.22 -0.70
CA ALA A 194 -31.43 -4.68 -1.37
C ALA A 194 -31.40 -4.84 -2.89
N LEU A 195 -30.22 -4.80 -3.53
CA LEU A 195 -30.07 -5.11 -4.96
C LEU A 195 -30.27 -6.60 -5.26
N GLY A 196 -29.88 -7.47 -4.34
CA GLY A 196 -29.89 -8.92 -4.53
C GLY A 196 -29.12 -9.30 -5.80
N ARG A 197 -29.75 -10.11 -6.67
CA ARG A 197 -29.16 -10.56 -7.95
C ARG A 197 -29.43 -9.62 -9.13
N LYS A 198 -29.99 -8.43 -8.90
CA LYS A 198 -30.31 -7.49 -9.98
C LYS A 198 -29.06 -6.72 -10.40
N ARG A 199 -28.93 -6.48 -11.71
CA ARG A 199 -27.91 -5.58 -12.23
C ARG A 199 -28.28 -4.14 -11.87
N GLY A 200 -27.38 -3.41 -11.22
CA GLY A 200 -27.65 -2.04 -10.80
C GLY A 200 -26.58 -1.50 -9.88
N ALA A 201 -26.81 -0.28 -9.41
CA ALA A 201 -25.94 0.40 -8.45
C ALA A 201 -26.78 1.16 -7.42
N VAL A 202 -26.20 1.37 -6.24
CA VAL A 202 -26.78 2.21 -5.18
C VAL A 202 -25.68 3.10 -4.64
N ILE A 203 -25.95 4.41 -4.56
CA ILE A 203 -25.08 5.38 -3.90
C ILE A 203 -25.90 6.03 -2.80
N VAL A 204 -25.35 6.07 -1.59
CA VAL A 204 -25.92 6.83 -0.48
C VAL A 204 -24.90 7.87 -0.06
N SER A 205 -25.32 9.12 -0.02
CA SER A 205 -24.46 10.26 0.33
C SER A 205 -25.10 11.14 1.41
N ASN A 206 -24.27 11.82 2.17
CA ASN A 206 -24.70 12.91 3.03
C ASN A 206 -24.77 14.20 2.19
N PRO A 207 -25.97 14.75 1.92
CA PRO A 207 -26.12 15.91 1.04
C PRO A 207 -25.52 17.20 1.62
N LYS A 208 -25.25 17.26 2.92
CA LYS A 208 -24.66 18.44 3.58
C LYS A 208 -23.13 18.46 3.49
N THR A 209 -22.49 17.28 3.49
CA THR A 209 -21.01 17.16 3.55
C THR A 209 -20.42 16.60 2.26
N GLY A 210 -21.23 15.96 1.41
CA GLY A 210 -20.75 15.25 0.22
C GLY A 210 -20.14 13.87 0.52
N GLU A 211 -20.11 13.44 1.78
CA GLU A 211 -19.57 12.13 2.16
C GLU A 211 -20.37 11.00 1.51
N ILE A 212 -19.67 9.98 1.01
CA ILE A 212 -20.29 8.77 0.48
C ILE A 212 -20.36 7.73 1.60
N LEU A 213 -21.58 7.35 1.97
CA LEU A 213 -21.86 6.41 3.06
C LEU A 213 -22.02 4.97 2.56
N ALA A 214 -22.49 4.81 1.33
CA ALA A 214 -22.51 3.52 0.63
C ALA A 214 -22.31 3.72 -0.87
N LEU A 215 -21.54 2.83 -1.51
CA LEU A 215 -21.35 2.80 -2.96
C LEU A 215 -21.30 1.35 -3.41
N VAL A 216 -22.38 0.90 -4.03
CA VAL A 216 -22.60 -0.50 -4.38
C VAL A 216 -22.78 -0.65 -5.88
N SER A 217 -22.15 -1.67 -6.45
CA SER A 217 -22.36 -2.13 -7.83
C SER A 217 -22.67 -3.62 -7.82
N SER A 218 -23.72 -4.02 -8.55
CA SER A 218 -24.15 -5.42 -8.70
C SER A 218 -24.33 -5.78 -10.18
N PRO A 219 -23.94 -6.99 -10.63
CA PRO A 219 -23.32 -8.07 -9.86
C PRO A 219 -21.93 -7.69 -9.37
N ALA A 220 -21.52 -8.21 -8.21
CA ALA A 220 -20.18 -8.03 -7.65
C ALA A 220 -19.32 -9.29 -7.81
N PHE A 221 -18.01 -9.12 -7.68
CA PHE A 221 -17.05 -10.20 -7.66
C PHE A 221 -16.58 -10.50 -6.23
N ASN A 222 -16.07 -11.71 -6.00
CA ASN A 222 -15.46 -12.07 -4.73
C ASN A 222 -13.99 -11.61 -4.71
N PRO A 223 -13.58 -10.69 -3.82
CA PRO A 223 -12.22 -10.15 -3.81
C PRO A 223 -11.16 -11.19 -3.41
N HIS A 224 -11.55 -12.31 -2.79
CA HIS A 224 -10.65 -13.42 -2.47
C HIS A 224 -10.53 -14.47 -3.57
N GLN A 225 -11.43 -14.45 -4.56
CA GLN A 225 -11.48 -15.43 -5.65
C GLN A 225 -11.69 -14.70 -6.98
N VAL A 226 -10.65 -13.98 -7.37
CA VAL A 226 -10.68 -13.18 -8.60
C VAL A 226 -10.24 -14.03 -9.79
N THR A 227 -11.08 -14.05 -10.82
CA THR A 227 -10.88 -14.79 -12.06
C THR A 227 -11.07 -13.86 -13.27
N ALA A 228 -10.65 -14.30 -14.45
CA ALA A 228 -10.88 -13.56 -15.68
C ALA A 228 -12.37 -13.32 -16.01
N SER A 229 -13.28 -14.13 -15.46
CA SER A 229 -14.73 -14.00 -15.63
C SER A 229 -15.41 -13.16 -14.54
N SER A 230 -14.64 -12.59 -13.62
CA SER A 230 -15.17 -11.74 -12.55
C SER A 230 -15.75 -10.43 -13.12
N GLU A 231 -16.86 -9.97 -12.54
CA GLU A 231 -17.51 -8.72 -12.96
C GLU A 231 -16.83 -7.52 -12.27
N PHE A 232 -15.91 -6.85 -12.98
CA PHE A 232 -15.17 -5.70 -12.46
C PHE A 232 -15.84 -4.35 -12.74
N PHE A 233 -16.91 -4.33 -13.55
CA PHE A 233 -17.53 -3.07 -13.95
C PHE A 233 -18.29 -2.43 -12.79
N ASN A 234 -17.70 -1.37 -12.23
CA ASN A 234 -18.35 -0.56 -11.22
C ASN A 234 -19.40 0.37 -11.87
N ARG A 235 -20.66 -0.08 -11.82
CA ARG A 235 -21.82 0.60 -12.41
C ARG A 235 -22.10 1.96 -11.77
N ALA A 236 -21.70 2.17 -10.52
CA ALA A 236 -21.96 3.43 -9.81
C ALA A 236 -21.13 4.60 -10.36
N ILE A 237 -19.92 4.33 -10.87
CA ILE A 237 -18.98 5.37 -11.33
C ILE A 237 -18.64 5.28 -12.83
N GLY A 238 -18.67 4.07 -13.41
CA GLY A 238 -18.36 3.84 -14.82
C GLY A 238 -19.59 3.75 -15.72
N GLY A 239 -20.79 3.67 -15.13
CA GLY A 239 -22.03 3.53 -15.86
C GLY A 239 -22.56 4.86 -16.41
N ILE A 240 -22.88 4.88 -17.71
CA ILE A 240 -23.64 5.98 -18.33
C ILE A 240 -25.06 5.45 -18.59
N TYR A 241 -26.03 6.03 -17.89
CA TYR A 241 -27.44 5.63 -17.98
C TYR A 241 -28.32 6.82 -18.31
N PRO A 242 -29.39 6.63 -19.10
CA PRO A 242 -30.39 7.67 -19.26
C PRO A 242 -31.03 7.96 -17.90
N PRO A 243 -31.00 9.21 -17.39
CA PRO A 243 -31.51 9.54 -16.06
C PRO A 243 -33.05 9.46 -15.97
N GLY A 244 -33.73 9.49 -17.11
CA GLY A 244 -35.19 9.42 -17.19
C GLY A 244 -35.85 10.51 -16.33
N SER A 245 -36.95 10.15 -15.65
CA SER A 245 -37.72 11.10 -14.84
C SER A 245 -36.94 11.73 -13.67
N THR A 246 -35.81 11.16 -13.22
CA THR A 246 -34.99 11.78 -12.18
C THR A 246 -34.37 13.12 -12.63
N PHE A 247 -34.22 13.33 -13.94
CA PHE A 247 -33.68 14.57 -14.49
C PHE A 247 -34.69 15.73 -14.48
N LYS A 248 -35.99 15.47 -14.30
CA LYS A 248 -37.04 16.50 -14.28
C LYS A 248 -36.82 17.56 -13.20
N ILE A 249 -36.13 17.21 -12.11
CA ILE A 249 -35.73 18.16 -11.07
C ILE A 249 -34.77 19.21 -11.64
N VAL A 250 -33.79 18.79 -12.45
CA VAL A 250 -32.84 19.69 -13.11
C VAL A 250 -33.58 20.59 -14.10
N THR A 251 -34.47 20.02 -14.91
CA THR A 251 -35.32 20.78 -15.84
C THR A 251 -36.18 21.82 -15.10
N THR A 252 -36.73 21.46 -13.95
CA THR A 252 -37.53 22.37 -13.10
C THR A 252 -36.70 23.57 -12.64
N VAL A 253 -35.52 23.31 -12.07
CA VAL A 253 -34.62 24.37 -11.59
C VAL A 253 -34.22 25.29 -12.75
N ALA A 254 -33.83 24.73 -13.90
CA ALA A 254 -33.46 25.52 -15.07
C ALA A 254 -34.61 26.41 -15.57
N ALA A 255 -35.85 25.91 -15.55
CA ALA A 255 -37.02 26.66 -16.00
C ALA A 255 -37.37 27.83 -15.08
N LEU A 256 -37.33 27.59 -13.76
CA LEU A 256 -37.60 28.61 -12.74
C LEU A 256 -36.50 29.67 -12.71
N GLU A 257 -35.23 29.27 -12.71
CA GLU A 257 -34.08 30.19 -12.67
C GLU A 257 -33.95 31.04 -13.94
N SER A 258 -34.27 30.47 -15.11
CA SER A 258 -34.29 31.24 -16.36
C SER A 258 -35.48 32.19 -16.48
N GLY A 259 -36.48 32.08 -15.60
CA GLY A 259 -37.73 32.83 -15.67
C GLY A 259 -38.63 32.47 -16.86
N LYS A 260 -38.28 31.44 -17.64
CA LYS A 260 -39.03 31.02 -18.84
C LYS A 260 -40.32 30.28 -18.50
N ALA A 261 -40.41 29.71 -17.29
CA ALA A 261 -41.65 29.28 -16.68
C ALA A 261 -41.65 29.74 -15.23
N ASP A 262 -42.62 30.58 -14.85
CA ASP A 262 -42.71 31.11 -13.48
C ASP A 262 -43.27 30.08 -12.48
N GLY A 263 -43.26 30.44 -11.20
CA GLY A 263 -43.75 29.56 -10.12
C GLY A 263 -45.25 29.25 -10.17
N ASN A 264 -46.04 29.99 -10.95
CA ASN A 264 -47.47 29.78 -11.12
C ASN A 264 -47.81 29.11 -12.46
N PHE A 265 -46.80 28.70 -13.23
CA PHE A 265 -47.00 28.05 -14.51
C PHE A 265 -47.91 26.82 -14.41
N THR A 266 -48.92 26.78 -15.26
CA THR A 266 -49.85 25.65 -15.39
C THR A 266 -49.91 25.16 -16.82
N TYR A 267 -50.11 23.85 -16.97
CA TYR A 267 -50.27 23.18 -18.27
C TYR A 267 -51.45 22.22 -18.20
N GLU A 268 -52.28 22.22 -19.24
CA GLU A 268 -53.37 21.23 -19.38
C GLU A 268 -52.82 19.96 -20.04
N ASP A 269 -52.67 18.89 -19.24
CA ASP A 269 -52.36 17.57 -19.74
C ASP A 269 -53.60 16.91 -20.34
N THR A 270 -53.58 16.77 -21.67
CA THR A 270 -54.55 15.99 -22.45
C THR A 270 -54.07 14.56 -22.72
N GLY A 271 -52.95 14.16 -22.11
CA GLY A 271 -52.35 12.83 -22.24
C GLY A 271 -51.35 12.69 -23.40
N VAL A 272 -51.44 13.56 -24.41
CA VAL A 272 -50.54 13.59 -25.58
C VAL A 272 -50.13 15.03 -25.87
N ILE A 273 -48.85 15.25 -26.14
CA ILE A 273 -48.33 16.53 -26.63
C ILE A 273 -47.71 16.35 -28.02
N ASN A 274 -48.02 17.26 -28.94
CA ASN A 274 -47.44 17.27 -30.28
C ASN A 274 -46.33 18.32 -30.35
N ILE A 275 -45.12 17.89 -30.72
CA ILE A 275 -43.95 18.76 -30.90
C ILE A 275 -43.45 18.57 -32.34
N GLY A 276 -43.71 19.57 -33.17
CA GLY A 276 -43.46 19.47 -34.61
C GLY A 276 -44.25 18.31 -35.24
N LYS A 277 -43.54 17.32 -35.78
CA LYS A 277 -44.14 16.12 -36.41
C LYS A 277 -44.27 14.93 -35.46
N PHE A 278 -43.77 15.05 -34.22
CA PHE A 278 -43.73 13.95 -33.27
C PHE A 278 -44.80 14.14 -32.19
N ALA A 279 -45.40 13.03 -31.77
CA ALA A 279 -46.33 12.98 -30.65
C ALA A 279 -45.68 12.23 -29.49
N TYR A 280 -45.73 12.82 -28.30
CA TYR A 280 -45.23 12.23 -27.06
C TYR A 280 -46.39 12.06 -26.08
N THR A 281 -46.38 10.97 -25.32
CA THR A 281 -47.49 10.60 -24.44
C THR A 281 -47.07 10.58 -22.99
N ASN A 282 -47.96 10.97 -22.09
CA ASN A 282 -47.80 10.78 -20.65
C ASN A 282 -48.05 9.31 -20.26
N TRP A 283 -47.31 8.78 -19.28
CA TRP A 283 -47.48 7.39 -18.82
C TRP A 283 -48.92 7.05 -18.40
N TYR A 284 -49.63 8.00 -17.77
CA TYR A 284 -51.01 7.80 -17.31
C TYR A 284 -51.98 7.59 -18.48
N PHE A 285 -51.74 8.29 -19.59
CA PHE A 285 -52.48 8.11 -20.82
C PHE A 285 -52.11 6.79 -21.50
N THR A 286 -50.81 6.49 -21.64
CA THR A 286 -50.34 5.25 -22.28
C THR A 286 -50.84 4.00 -21.57
N GLN A 287 -50.88 4.00 -20.23
CA GLN A 287 -51.25 2.81 -19.44
C GLN A 287 -52.77 2.71 -19.17
N TYR A 288 -53.45 3.83 -18.99
CA TYR A 288 -54.84 3.85 -18.50
C TYR A 288 -55.82 4.63 -19.39
N GLY A 289 -55.34 5.30 -20.45
CA GLY A 289 -56.17 6.14 -21.31
C GLY A 289 -56.74 7.38 -20.59
N ARG A 290 -56.09 7.81 -19.50
CA ARG A 290 -56.55 8.93 -18.65
C ARG A 290 -55.60 10.12 -18.74
N THR A 291 -56.12 11.28 -18.37
CA THR A 291 -55.39 12.56 -18.42
C THR A 291 -55.28 13.17 -17.03
N GLU A 292 -54.29 14.04 -16.84
CA GLU A 292 -54.10 14.76 -15.58
C GLU A 292 -54.91 16.07 -15.51
N GLY A 293 -55.41 16.59 -16.63
CA GLY A 293 -56.10 17.89 -16.67
C GLY A 293 -55.13 19.03 -16.37
N VAL A 294 -55.56 20.06 -15.63
CA VAL A 294 -54.66 21.17 -15.26
C VAL A 294 -53.60 20.70 -14.25
N VAL A 295 -52.34 20.93 -14.59
CA VAL A 295 -51.16 20.53 -13.84
C VAL A 295 -50.27 21.75 -13.58
N GLY A 296 -49.90 21.98 -12.32
CA GLY A 296 -48.81 22.89 -11.93
C GLY A 296 -47.60 22.10 -11.39
N TRP A 297 -46.56 22.80 -10.94
CA TRP A 297 -45.28 22.21 -10.50
C TRP A 297 -45.42 21.07 -9.48
N GLU A 298 -46.23 21.26 -8.44
CA GLU A 298 -46.43 20.26 -7.38
C GLU A 298 -46.99 18.95 -7.96
N LYS A 299 -48.06 19.04 -8.75
CA LYS A 299 -48.69 17.88 -9.38
C LYS A 299 -47.77 17.26 -10.44
N ALA A 300 -47.05 18.08 -11.22
CA ALA A 300 -46.12 17.62 -12.23
C ALA A 300 -45.00 16.76 -11.63
N LEU A 301 -44.39 17.22 -10.54
CA LEU A 301 -43.32 16.50 -9.83
C LEU A 301 -43.87 15.27 -9.11
N ALA A 302 -44.98 15.41 -8.37
CA ALA A 302 -45.56 14.31 -7.60
C ALA A 302 -46.04 13.14 -8.47
N ARG A 303 -46.57 13.44 -9.67
CA ARG A 303 -47.11 12.43 -10.60
C ARG A 303 -46.20 12.17 -11.80
N SER A 304 -45.04 12.80 -11.84
CA SER A 304 -44.04 12.68 -12.91
C SER A 304 -44.65 12.90 -14.30
N VAL A 305 -45.47 13.94 -14.48
CA VAL A 305 -46.24 14.18 -15.70
C VAL A 305 -45.34 14.55 -16.88
N ASP A 306 -45.13 13.65 -17.84
CA ASP A 306 -44.13 13.84 -18.92
C ASP A 306 -44.42 15.04 -19.83
N THR A 307 -45.69 15.19 -20.23
CA THR A 307 -46.17 16.27 -21.12
C THR A 307 -45.92 17.66 -20.55
N PHE A 308 -46.04 17.83 -19.23
CA PHE A 308 -45.68 19.06 -18.54
C PHE A 308 -44.20 19.39 -18.74
N PHE A 309 -43.30 18.43 -18.54
CA PHE A 309 -41.86 18.65 -18.69
C PHE A 309 -41.40 18.78 -20.13
N TYR A 310 -42.10 18.18 -21.10
CA TYR A 310 -41.88 18.47 -22.51
C TYR A 310 -42.22 19.92 -22.85
N LYS A 311 -43.34 20.44 -22.33
CA LYS A 311 -43.74 21.83 -22.54
C LYS A 311 -42.78 22.80 -21.86
N VAL A 312 -42.39 22.52 -20.63
CA VAL A 312 -41.36 23.29 -19.92
C VAL A 312 -40.05 23.28 -20.71
N GLY A 313 -39.62 22.12 -21.22
CA GLY A 313 -38.45 21.98 -22.08
C GLY A 313 -38.50 22.86 -23.32
N GLU A 314 -39.64 22.84 -24.02
CA GLU A 314 -39.92 23.71 -25.18
C GLU A 314 -39.80 25.19 -24.83
N LEU A 315 -40.38 25.62 -23.70
CA LEU A 315 -40.29 27.00 -23.23
C LEU A 315 -38.86 27.38 -22.86
N THR A 316 -38.12 26.48 -22.19
CA THR A 316 -36.73 26.73 -21.80
C THR A 316 -35.78 26.82 -22.99
N GLY A 317 -36.07 26.13 -24.10
CA GLY A 317 -35.30 26.16 -25.33
C GLY A 317 -33.85 25.64 -25.20
N ALA A 318 -33.17 25.52 -26.33
CA ALA A 318 -31.71 25.36 -26.34
C ALA A 318 -31.03 26.72 -26.10
N GLU A 319 -29.80 26.71 -25.59
CA GLU A 319 -28.97 27.93 -25.58
C GLU A 319 -28.85 28.48 -27.01
N THR A 320 -29.02 29.79 -27.13
CA THR A 320 -28.87 30.58 -28.37
C THR A 320 -27.64 31.44 -28.29
#